data_AF-A0A962NQ99-F1
#
_entry.id   AF-A0A962NQ99-F1
#
_cell.length_a   1.000
_cell.length_b   1.000
_cell.length_c   1.000
_cell.angle_alpha   90.00
_cell.angle_beta   90.00
_cell.angle_gamma   90.00
#
_symmetry.space_group_name_H-M   'P 1'
#
loop_
_entity.id
_entity.type
_entity.pdbx_description
1 polymer ?
#
loop_
_entity_poly.entity_id
_entity_poly.type
_entity_poly.pdbx_seq_one_letter_code
_entity_poly.pdbx_strand_id
1 'polypeptide(L)'
;MRGGFLIFLLLIPASVALGHDVYLFYQNYLLTEPFSIDLVREQFKFSALGFIWTTYEVNSYKQAVETLDPQTWAWIDYFLTFKAFFVGLGFAGFFIVLFGVLALFGVGPFASEGGIVYGSDKKTGGHVKGQTMKYNRK
;
A
#
# COMPACT_ATOMS: atom_id res chain seq x y z
N MET A 1 13.37 14.71 1.70
CA MET A 1 11.92 14.41 1.73
C MET A 1 11.33 13.80 0.44
N ARG A 2 12.06 13.48 -0.63
CA ARG A 2 11.43 13.03 -1.91
C ARG A 2 11.31 11.51 -2.13
N GLY A 3 12.19 10.70 -1.55
CA GLY A 3 12.22 9.25 -1.82
C GLY A 3 11.11 8.44 -1.16
N GLY A 4 10.79 8.73 0.11
CA GLY A 4 9.81 7.96 0.88
C GLY A 4 8.38 8.04 0.33
N PHE A 5 7.98 9.21 -0.16
CA PHE A 5 6.65 9.40 -0.75
C PHE A 5 6.46 8.64 -2.07
N LEU A 6 7.50 8.57 -2.90
CA LEU A 6 7.47 7.78 -4.14
C LEU A 6 7.39 6.28 -3.85
N ILE A 7 8.13 5.78 -2.85
CA ILE A 7 8.06 4.39 -2.42
C ILE A 7 6.66 4.06 -1.87
N PHE A 8 6.09 4.96 -1.07
CA PHE A 8 4.72 4.80 -0.55
C PHE A 8 3.68 4.70 -1.69
N LEU A 9 3.76 5.59 -2.68
CA LEU A 9 2.88 5.54 -3.85
C LEU A 9 3.03 4.26 -4.68
N LEU A 10 4.25 3.72 -4.80
CA LEU A 10 4.52 2.46 -5.51
C LEU A 10 4.05 1.23 -4.73
N LEU A 11 4.00 1.30 -3.40
CA LEU A 11 3.54 0.20 -2.56
C LEU A 11 2.02 -0.02 -2.64
N ILE A 12 1.22 1.01 -2.96
CA ILE A 12 -0.24 0.88 -3.07
C ILE A 12 -0.64 -0.14 -4.16
N PRO A 13 -0.25 0.01 -5.44
CA PRO A 13 -0.60 -0.97 -6.48
C PRO A 13 0.00 -2.36 -6.20
N ALA A 14 1.22 -2.42 -5.65
CA ALA A 14 1.83 -3.70 -5.25
C ALA A 14 1.01 -4.41 -4.16
N SER A 15 0.48 -3.66 -3.18
CA SER A 15 -0.33 -4.22 -2.09
C SER A 15 -1.69 -4.71 -2.58
N VAL A 16 -2.34 -3.95 -3.47
CA VAL A 16 -3.63 -4.35 -4.08
C VAL A 16 -3.50 -5.67 -4.83
N ALA A 17 -2.41 -5.84 -5.57
CA ALA A 17 -2.15 -7.06 -6.30
C ALA A 17 -1.80 -8.25 -5.42
N LEU A 18 -0.96 -8.03 -4.41
CA LEU A 18 -0.68 -9.05 -3.40
C LEU A 18 -2.00 -9.55 -2.76
N GLY A 19 -2.92 -8.64 -2.43
CA GLY A 19 -4.24 -9.00 -1.91
C GLY A 19 -5.07 -9.85 -2.88
N HIS A 20 -5.05 -9.50 -4.16
CA HIS A 20 -5.73 -10.27 -5.21
C HIS A 20 -5.13 -11.68 -5.38
N ASP A 21 -3.81 -11.80 -5.40
CA ASP A 21 -3.11 -13.09 -5.49
C ASP A 21 -3.45 -14.00 -4.31
N VAL A 22 -3.48 -13.43 -3.10
CA VAL A 22 -3.89 -14.15 -1.88
C VAL A 22 -5.34 -14.59 -1.96
N TYR A 23 -6.25 -13.75 -2.47
CA TYR A 23 -7.66 -14.11 -2.64
C TYR A 23 -7.85 -15.27 -3.62
N LEU A 24 -7.20 -15.23 -4.78
CA LEU A 24 -7.26 -16.32 -5.75
C LEU A 24 -6.65 -17.62 -5.21
N PHE A 25 -5.53 -17.52 -4.49
CA PHE A 25 -4.93 -18.68 -3.84
C PHE A 25 -5.87 -19.30 -2.80
N TYR A 26 -6.54 -18.46 -2.01
CA TYR A 26 -7.53 -18.92 -1.03
C TYR A 26 -8.69 -19.66 -1.69
N GLN A 27 -9.29 -19.06 -2.73
CA GLN A 27 -10.43 -19.64 -3.42
C GLN A 27 -10.10 -20.96 -4.12
N ASN A 28 -8.94 -21.04 -4.78
CA ASN A 28 -8.62 -22.20 -5.61
C ASN A 28 -8.02 -23.37 -4.82
N TYR A 29 -7.34 -23.12 -3.69
CA TYR A 29 -6.56 -24.15 -2.99
C TYR A 29 -6.91 -24.28 -1.50
N LEU A 30 -7.16 -23.19 -0.78
CA LEU A 30 -7.39 -23.28 0.67
C LEU A 30 -8.82 -23.68 1.05
N LEU A 31 -9.77 -23.57 0.13
CA LEU A 31 -11.13 -24.10 0.32
C LEU A 31 -11.22 -25.61 0.10
N THR A 32 -10.32 -26.17 -0.71
CA THR A 32 -10.34 -27.57 -1.16
C THR A 32 -9.30 -28.42 -0.44
N GLU A 33 -8.18 -27.84 -0.04
CA GLU A 33 -7.06 -28.53 0.58
C GLU A 33 -6.67 -27.90 1.92
N PRO A 34 -6.20 -28.70 2.90
CA PRO A 34 -5.69 -28.16 4.15
C PRO A 34 -4.43 -27.32 3.91
N PHE A 35 -4.32 -26.20 4.63
CA PHE A 35 -3.18 -25.30 4.52
C PHE A 35 -1.86 -26.02 4.85
N SER A 36 -0.89 -25.95 3.93
CA SER A 36 0.49 -26.39 4.15
C SER A 36 1.48 -25.40 3.51
N ILE A 37 2.70 -25.34 4.06
CA ILE A 37 3.76 -24.46 3.54
C ILE A 37 4.18 -24.91 2.14
N ASP A 38 4.18 -26.23 1.89
CA ASP A 38 4.51 -26.79 0.59
C ASP A 38 3.48 -26.39 -0.48
N LEU A 39 2.18 -26.38 -0.13
CA LEU A 39 1.10 -25.90 -0.99
C LEU A 39 1.31 -24.44 -1.40
N VAL A 40 1.65 -23.57 -0.43
CA VAL A 40 1.97 -22.15 -0.73
C VAL A 40 3.17 -22.08 -1.67
N ARG A 41 4.24 -22.83 -1.40
CA ARG A 41 5.45 -22.78 -2.22
C ARG A 41 5.24 -23.25 -3.65
N GLU A 42 4.43 -24.27 -3.86
CA GLU A 42 4.17 -24.85 -5.18
C GLU A 42 3.14 -24.05 -5.98
N GLN A 43 2.03 -23.68 -5.32
CA GLN A 43 0.84 -23.16 -5.99
C GLN A 43 0.69 -21.64 -5.89
N PHE A 44 1.31 -20.96 -4.92
CA PHE A 44 1.27 -19.50 -4.84
C PHE A 44 2.15 -18.89 -5.94
N LYS A 45 1.51 -18.50 -7.04
CA LYS A 45 2.13 -17.76 -8.13
C LYS A 45 1.66 -16.32 -8.03
N PHE A 46 2.60 -15.38 -7.97
CA PHE A 46 2.27 -13.97 -8.12
C PHE A 46 1.67 -13.76 -9.51
N SER A 47 0.43 -13.29 -9.58
CA SER A 47 -0.12 -12.92 -10.87
C SER A 47 0.64 -11.68 -11.34
N ALA A 48 1.08 -11.72 -12.61
CA ALA A 48 1.68 -10.55 -13.20
C ALA A 48 0.60 -9.46 -13.24
N LEU A 49 0.66 -8.53 -12.31
CA LEU A 49 -0.19 -7.33 -12.21
C LEU A 49 -0.42 -6.65 -13.54
N GLY A 50 0.66 -6.59 -14.34
CA GLY A 50 0.62 -6.08 -15.71
C GLY A 50 -0.32 -6.91 -16.57
N PHE A 51 -0.26 -8.23 -16.51
CA PHE A 51 -1.00 -9.14 -17.39
C PHE A 51 -2.52 -9.03 -17.26
N ILE A 52 -3.07 -8.88 -16.05
CA ILE A 52 -4.54 -8.70 -15.89
C ILE A 52 -5.00 -7.38 -16.52
N TRP A 53 -4.18 -6.33 -16.44
CA TRP A 53 -4.50 -5.01 -16.98
C TRP A 53 -4.15 -4.85 -18.46
N THR A 54 -3.12 -5.53 -18.96
CA THR A 54 -2.65 -5.44 -20.34
C THR A 54 -3.33 -6.44 -21.25
N THR A 55 -3.81 -7.55 -20.70
CA THR A 55 -4.32 -8.69 -21.46
C THR A 55 -5.82 -8.89 -21.21
N TYR A 56 -6.56 -7.78 -21.14
CA TYR A 56 -8.01 -7.83 -21.08
C TYR A 56 -8.57 -8.30 -22.43
N GLU A 57 -8.98 -9.56 -22.51
CA GLU A 57 -9.65 -10.08 -23.69
C GLU A 57 -11.15 -9.75 -23.61
N VAL A 58 -11.63 -8.92 -24.54
CA VAL A 58 -13.04 -8.50 -24.61
C VAL A 58 -13.99 -9.69 -24.74
N ASN A 59 -13.54 -10.80 -25.33
CA ASN A 59 -14.33 -12.01 -25.46
C ASN A 59 -14.61 -12.68 -24.12
N SER A 60 -13.66 -12.67 -23.18
CA SER A 60 -13.86 -13.23 -21.84
C SER A 60 -14.94 -12.46 -21.07
N TYR A 61 -15.02 -11.13 -21.26
CA TYR A 61 -16.10 -10.33 -20.69
C TYR A 61 -17.47 -10.72 -21.26
N LYS A 62 -17.59 -10.81 -22.58
CA LYS A 62 -18.84 -11.21 -23.24
C LYS A 62 -19.29 -12.61 -22.79
N GLN A 63 -18.35 -13.54 -22.72
CA GLN A 63 -18.64 -14.89 -22.28
C GLN A 63 -19.12 -14.90 -20.82
N ALA A 64 -18.52 -14.12 -19.92
CA ALA A 64 -18.98 -14.00 -18.54
C ALA A 64 -20.41 -13.43 -18.44
N VAL A 65 -20.74 -12.39 -19.23
CA VAL A 65 -22.09 -11.80 -19.30
C VAL A 65 -23.12 -12.84 -19.79
N GLU A 66 -22.76 -13.67 -20.77
CA GLU A 66 -23.66 -14.65 -21.37
C GLU A 66 -23.86 -15.91 -20.51
N THR A 67 -22.87 -16.27 -19.69
CA THR A 67 -22.89 -17.51 -18.90
C THR A 67 -23.55 -17.33 -17.53
N LEU A 68 -23.53 -16.11 -16.97
CA LEU A 68 -24.08 -15.81 -15.67
C LEU A 68 -25.56 -15.41 -15.77
N ASP A 69 -26.34 -15.73 -14.74
CA ASP A 69 -27.71 -15.24 -14.69
C ASP A 69 -27.73 -13.70 -14.60
N PRO A 70 -28.76 -13.03 -15.16
CA PRO A 70 -28.80 -11.57 -15.21
C PRO A 70 -28.73 -10.90 -13.83
N GLN A 71 -29.19 -11.57 -12.77
CA GLN A 71 -29.26 -11.00 -11.43
C GLN A 71 -27.89 -11.03 -10.74
N THR A 72 -27.15 -12.14 -10.89
CA THR A 72 -25.75 -12.26 -10.48
C THR A 72 -24.86 -11.32 -11.27
N TRP A 73 -25.06 -11.22 -12.59
CA TRP A 73 -24.28 -10.29 -13.41
C TRP A 73 -24.52 -8.83 -13.02
N ALA A 74 -25.76 -8.41 -12.77
CA ALA A 74 -26.07 -7.05 -12.32
C ALA A 74 -25.38 -6.71 -10.98
N TRP A 75 -25.26 -7.68 -10.07
CA TRP A 75 -24.51 -7.51 -8.84
C TRP A 75 -23.01 -7.36 -9.11
N ILE A 76 -22.42 -8.22 -9.95
CA ILE A 76 -21.00 -8.13 -10.32
C ILE A 76 -20.69 -6.81 -11.05
N ASP A 77 -21.54 -6.40 -11.99
CA ASP A 77 -21.41 -5.14 -12.72
C ASP A 77 -21.46 -3.93 -11.78
N TYR A 78 -22.31 -3.98 -10.75
CA TYR A 78 -22.31 -2.98 -9.68
C TYR A 78 -20.97 -2.90 -8.93
N PHE A 79 -20.31 -4.04 -8.67
CA PHE A 79 -18.96 -4.07 -8.09
C PHE A 79 -17.86 -3.64 -9.06
N LEU A 80 -17.97 -3.98 -10.35
CA LEU A 80 -17.04 -3.55 -11.39
C LEU A 80 -17.17 -2.04 -11.70
N THR A 81 -18.37 -1.48 -11.52
CA THR A 81 -18.63 -0.03 -11.65
C THR A 81 -18.19 0.78 -10.45
N PHE A 82 -17.90 0.15 -9.30
CA PHE A 82 -16.98 0.76 -8.33
C PHE A 82 -15.63 0.90 -9.00
N LYS A 83 -15.45 2.04 -9.66
CA LYS A 83 -14.21 2.42 -10.31
C LYS A 83 -13.10 2.05 -9.37
N ALA A 84 -12.09 1.32 -9.85
CA ALA A 84 -10.89 0.98 -9.10
C ALA A 84 -10.32 2.19 -8.32
N PHE A 85 -10.62 3.41 -8.79
CA PHE A 85 -10.50 4.68 -8.07
C PHE A 85 -11.04 4.68 -6.61
N PHE A 86 -12.28 4.24 -6.35
CA PHE A 86 -12.90 4.23 -5.02
C PHE A 86 -12.32 3.15 -4.12
N VAL A 87 -12.05 1.96 -4.65
CA VAL A 87 -11.36 0.88 -3.91
C VAL A 87 -9.95 1.34 -3.55
N GLY A 88 -9.24 1.96 -4.49
CA GLY A 88 -7.95 2.60 -4.27
C GLY A 88 -8.01 3.72 -3.23
N LEU A 89 -9.04 4.57 -3.26
CA LEU A 89 -9.28 5.63 -2.27
C LEU A 89 -9.53 5.06 -0.87
N GLY A 90 -10.31 3.98 -0.75
CA GLY A 90 -10.56 3.33 0.53
C GLY A 90 -9.27 2.77 1.14
N PHE A 91 -8.46 2.10 0.33
CA PHE A 91 -7.17 1.55 0.77
C PHE A 91 -6.16 2.67 1.10
N ALA A 92 -6.06 3.70 0.26
CA ALA A 92 -5.23 4.87 0.54
C ALA A 92 -5.69 5.58 1.83
N GLY A 93 -7.00 5.75 2.00
CA GLY A 93 -7.60 6.32 3.20
C GLY A 93 -7.27 5.54 4.46
N PHE A 94 -7.32 4.20 4.40
CA PHE A 94 -6.92 3.33 5.51
C PHE A 94 -5.46 3.58 5.93
N PHE A 95 -4.52 3.63 4.99
CA PHE A 95 -3.11 3.90 5.32
C PHE A 95 -2.89 5.33 5.82
N ILE A 96 -3.58 6.33 5.27
CA ILE A 96 -3.53 7.71 5.76
C ILE A 96 -3.99 7.77 7.22
N VAL A 97 -5.10 7.11 7.57
CA VAL A 97 -5.60 7.05 8.94
C VAL A 97 -4.61 6.30 9.85
N LEU A 98 -4.12 5.14 9.42
CA LEU A 98 -3.16 4.36 10.17
C LEU A 98 -1.88 5.16 10.48
N PHE A 99 -1.31 5.82 9.48
CA PHE A 99 -0.12 6.65 9.68
C PHE A 99 -0.40 7.91 10.49
N GLY A 100 -1.59 8.51 10.34
CA GLY A 100 -2.03 9.62 11.18
C GLY A 100 -2.08 9.23 12.65
N VAL A 101 -2.64 8.06 12.97
CA VAL A 101 -2.68 7.52 14.33
C VAL A 101 -1.26 7.24 14.86
N LEU A 102 -0.41 6.57 14.07
CA LEU A 102 0.97 6.29 14.47
C LEU A 102 1.77 7.57 14.74
N ALA A 103 1.54 8.62 13.94
CA ALA A 103 2.15 9.92 14.14
C ALA A 103 1.73 10.58 15.47
N LEU A 104 0.47 10.44 15.90
CA LEU A 104 0.01 10.93 17.20
C LEU A 104 0.74 10.29 18.39
N PHE A 105 1.17 9.03 18.25
CA PHE A 105 1.93 8.32 19.28
C PHE A 105 3.45 8.48 19.14
N GLY A 106 3.92 9.24 18.15
CA GLY A 106 5.36 9.37 17.89
C GLY A 106 6.01 8.03 17.49
N VAL A 107 5.25 7.11 16.88
CA VAL A 107 5.72 5.81 16.44
C VAL A 107 5.79 5.80 14.91
N GLY A 108 6.88 5.26 14.35
CA GLY A 108 7.05 5.10 12.91
C GLY A 108 7.88 6.20 12.23
N PRO A 109 7.90 6.25 10.89
CA PRO A 109 8.84 7.07 10.12
C PRO A 109 8.66 8.59 10.32
N PHE A 110 7.58 9.02 10.97
CA PHE A 110 7.25 10.42 11.24
C PHE A 110 7.48 10.84 12.71
N ALA A 111 8.00 9.94 13.55
CA ALA A 111 8.22 10.15 14.99
C ALA A 111 9.08 11.38 15.32
N SER A 112 9.95 11.81 14.40
CA SER A 112 10.86 12.94 14.61
C SER A 112 10.42 14.25 13.94
N GLU A 113 9.34 14.25 13.16
CA GLU A 113 8.91 15.43 12.39
C GLU A 113 7.80 16.24 13.09
N GLY A 114 7.10 15.65 14.06
CA GLY A 114 5.94 16.25 14.75
C GLY A 114 6.17 16.63 16.21
N GLY A 115 7.40 16.56 16.71
CA GLY A 115 7.72 16.98 18.07
C GLY A 115 7.25 18.42 18.28
N ILE A 116 6.14 18.61 18.97
CA ILE A 116 5.75 19.92 19.47
C ILE A 116 6.94 20.40 20.29
N VAL A 117 7.67 21.37 19.76
CA VAL A 117 8.63 22.17 20.52
C VAL A 117 7.79 22.99 21.49
N TYR A 118 7.24 22.33 22.52
CA TYR A 118 6.87 23.04 23.73
C TYR A 118 8.18 23.61 24.23
N GLY A 119 8.33 24.91 24.03
CA GLY A 119 9.52 25.65 24.37
C GLY A 119 9.89 25.36 25.82
N SER A 120 10.87 24.48 26.02
CA SER A 120 11.74 24.56 27.17
C SER A 120 12.83 25.58 26.82
N ASP A 121 12.38 26.82 26.64
CA ASP A 121 13.26 27.97 26.68
C ASP A 121 13.58 28.21 28.16
N LYS A 122 14.69 27.65 28.67
CA LYS A 122 15.82 28.42 29.21
C LYS A 122 16.72 27.65 30.19
N LYS A 123 18.02 27.80 29.88
CA LYS A 123 19.16 27.99 30.78
C LYS A 123 19.73 26.75 31.49
N THR A 124 20.83 26.24 30.95
CA THR A 124 22.20 26.35 31.53
C THR A 124 23.15 25.67 30.53
N GLY A 125 24.00 26.40 29.80
CA GLY A 125 25.29 26.85 30.33
C GLY A 125 26.40 25.89 29.91
N GLY A 126 26.62 25.70 28.60
CA GLY A 126 27.76 24.95 28.06
C GLY A 126 28.62 25.86 27.20
N HIS A 127 29.76 26.29 27.74
CA HIS A 127 30.79 27.06 27.03
C HIS A 127 31.23 26.31 25.75
N VAL A 128 30.69 26.69 24.59
CA VAL A 128 31.30 26.32 23.30
C VAL A 128 32.44 27.31 23.06
N LYS A 129 33.64 26.88 23.44
CA LYS A 129 34.91 27.55 23.22
C LYS A 129 35.05 27.82 21.72
N GLY A 130 35.05 29.10 21.35
CA GLY A 130 35.07 29.55 19.96
C GLY A 130 36.26 28.97 19.19
N GLN A 131 35.98 28.13 18.19
CA GLN A 131 36.94 27.84 17.13
C GLN A 131 36.88 28.98 16.12
N THR A 132 37.86 29.88 16.20
CA THR A 132 38.15 30.85 15.14
C THR A 132 38.53 30.11 13.86
N MET A 133 37.67 30.15 12.84
CA MET A 133 38.00 29.67 11.51
C MET A 133 39.08 30.56 10.89
N LYS A 134 40.26 29.98 10.62
CA LYS A 134 41.31 30.60 9.79
C LYS A 134 40.91 30.50 8.32
N TYR A 135 40.61 31.63 7.69
CA TYR A 135 40.51 31.70 6.23
C TYR A 135 41.91 31.84 5.61
N ASN A 136 42.29 30.89 4.77
CA ASN A 136 43.47 30.99 3.91
C ASN A 136 43.02 31.62 2.58
N ARG A 137 43.43 32.87 2.32
CA ARG A 137 43.35 33.44 0.97
C ARG A 137 44.57 32.96 0.18
N LYS A 138 44.33 32.27 -0.93
CA LYS A 138 45.32 32.13 -2.02
C LYS A 138 45.04 33.22 -3.05
#